data_AF-A0A6A6DV14-F1
#
_entry.id   AF-A0A6A6DV14-F1
#
_cell.length_a   1.000
_cell.length_b   1.000
_cell.length_c   1.000
_cell.angle_alpha   90.00
_cell.angle_beta   90.00
_cell.angle_gamma   90.00
#
_symmetry.space_group_name_H-M   'P 1'
#
loop_
_entity.id
_entity.type
_entity.pdbx_description
1 polymer ?
#
loop_
_entity_poly.entity_id
_entity_poly.type
_entity_poly.pdbx_seq_one_letter_code
_entity_poly.pdbx_strand_id
1 'polypeptide(L)'
;MAESTKDADKRASNRSKMRQSLDSSFGDPLQDFKTPAAVRKISKTIDNESAKLEGRIRKISDSSDEPIGDEPDKTSLYIDQRQELVEDIEAHLKEARNIIREARTELSSGPQKNELKRALAELDETDNILLKERTALAADRIRIRYGVLSQPSNVKIGDAYMMAITENLPEPAESLYKKKHGRSGADQTSFRNRLIKAYNTKGSEILETPPEFQTNKIWCPVSGKEFEASVMKAAHIVPHSIGEANAAYLFGSNLGEGYDVIWSERNGFMMHNILEKIFDDGRMVIIPDPMDDNELISIVLSQDLLKDSRPCPAINAPYSTIHRKRLQFQTATRPGKRYLYMHAMLSLFRRRRYDVPGWEMDREQVLSGQIWASPGKWARRSMVEALALEVGDSWEGIEAVGGLGEFPDAKSPKEEKRVATVLRYTLETRASYVEEDDE
;
A
#
# COMPACT_ATOMS: atom_id res chain seq x y z
N MET A 1 45.12 16.98 -26.39
CA MET A 1 44.28 15.94 -27.06
C MET A 1 43.42 15.13 -26.09
N ALA A 2 43.69 15.09 -24.77
CA ALA A 2 42.90 14.30 -23.81
C ALA A 2 41.59 14.96 -23.31
N GLU A 3 41.36 16.25 -23.56
CA GLU A 3 40.10 16.93 -23.19
C GLU A 3 38.99 16.77 -24.24
N SER A 4 39.35 16.53 -25.51
CA SER A 4 38.37 16.37 -26.59
C SER A 4 37.60 15.04 -26.53
N THR A 5 38.15 14.02 -25.86
CA THR A 5 37.52 12.70 -25.74
C THR A 5 36.45 12.67 -24.64
N LYS A 6 36.61 13.44 -23.56
CA LYS A 6 35.60 13.53 -22.48
C LYS A 6 34.29 14.17 -22.94
N ASP A 7 34.36 15.15 -23.85
CA ASP A 7 33.17 15.77 -24.43
C ASP A 7 32.48 14.88 -25.46
N ALA A 8 33.23 14.05 -26.19
CA ALA A 8 32.68 13.06 -27.10
C ALA A 8 31.92 11.95 -26.33
N ASP A 9 32.49 11.45 -25.23
CA ASP A 9 31.85 10.45 -24.37
C ASP A 9 30.62 11.00 -23.62
N LYS A 10 30.65 12.27 -23.20
CA LYS A 10 29.49 12.93 -22.59
C LYS A 10 28.37 13.15 -23.60
N ARG A 11 28.70 13.50 -24.85
CA ARG A 11 27.73 13.59 -25.95
C ARG A 11 27.20 12.22 -26.37
N ALA A 12 28.03 11.18 -26.37
CA ALA A 12 27.62 9.82 -26.66
C ALA A 12 26.70 9.25 -25.56
N SER A 13 27.02 9.51 -24.28
CA SER A 13 26.18 9.13 -23.13
C SER A 13 24.83 9.87 -23.15
N ASN A 14 24.82 11.16 -23.48
CA ASN A 14 23.56 11.91 -23.64
C ASN A 14 22.74 11.43 -24.86
N ARG A 15 23.41 11.08 -25.98
CA ARG A 15 22.74 10.47 -27.15
C ARG A 15 22.21 9.06 -26.88
N SER A 16 22.88 8.29 -26.02
CA SER A 16 22.43 6.96 -25.60
C SER A 16 21.21 7.03 -24.67
N LYS A 17 21.08 8.09 -23.86
CA LYS A 17 19.88 8.35 -23.05
C LYS A 17 18.70 8.85 -23.88
N MET A 18 18.95 9.53 -25.01
CA MET A 18 17.92 9.97 -25.97
C MET A 18 17.38 8.86 -26.90
N ARG A 19 17.86 7.62 -26.77
CA ARG A 19 17.43 6.48 -27.60
C ARG A 19 16.71 5.39 -26.78
N GLN A 20 16.00 5.77 -25.72
CA GLN A 20 14.99 4.89 -25.15
C GLN A 20 13.73 5.04 -25.99
N SER A 21 13.38 4.02 -26.76
CA SER A 21 12.07 3.93 -27.44
C SER A 21 10.95 3.92 -26.39
N LEU A 22 9.72 4.25 -26.81
CA LEU A 22 8.52 4.12 -25.95
C LEU A 22 8.47 2.71 -25.36
N ASP A 23 8.74 1.70 -26.17
CA ASP A 23 8.71 0.31 -25.72
C ASP A 23 9.66 0.00 -24.56
N SER A 24 10.87 0.57 -24.57
CA SER A 24 11.83 0.39 -23.47
C SER A 24 11.42 1.12 -22.17
N SER A 25 10.59 2.16 -22.28
CA SER A 25 10.17 2.98 -21.14
C SER A 25 8.83 2.55 -20.55
N PHE A 26 7.94 1.98 -21.36
CA PHE A 26 6.57 1.60 -21.01
C PHE A 26 6.39 0.09 -20.86
N GLY A 27 7.23 -0.72 -21.55
CA GLY A 27 6.96 -2.14 -21.79
C GLY A 27 5.80 -2.34 -22.77
N ASP A 28 5.71 -3.54 -23.35
CA ASP A 28 4.55 -3.95 -24.15
C ASP A 28 3.81 -5.13 -23.51
N PRO A 29 3.14 -4.94 -22.36
CA PRO A 29 2.24 -5.95 -21.77
C PRO A 29 1.25 -6.51 -22.79
N LEU A 30 0.79 -5.69 -23.74
CA LEU A 30 -0.18 -6.07 -24.77
C LEU A 30 0.40 -6.94 -25.88
N GLN A 31 1.73 -7.12 -25.98
CA GLN A 31 2.36 -7.94 -27.01
C GLN A 31 1.86 -9.40 -26.98
N ASP A 32 1.52 -9.89 -25.78
CA ASP A 32 1.03 -11.25 -25.56
C ASP A 32 -0.50 -11.37 -25.64
N PHE A 33 -1.22 -10.27 -25.91
CA PHE A 33 -2.68 -10.28 -26.04
C PHE A 33 -3.14 -11.19 -27.18
N LYS A 34 -3.97 -12.19 -26.85
CA LYS A 34 -4.63 -13.08 -27.82
C LYS A 34 -6.00 -13.49 -27.33
N THR A 35 -7.02 -13.26 -28.14
CA THR A 35 -8.35 -13.83 -27.89
C THR A 35 -8.29 -15.36 -28.07
N PRO A 36 -8.81 -16.17 -27.12
CA PRO A 36 -8.74 -17.63 -27.20
C PRO A 36 -9.37 -18.20 -28.46
N ALA A 37 -8.69 -19.17 -29.09
CA ALA A 37 -9.12 -19.76 -30.37
C ALA A 37 -10.52 -20.42 -30.28
N ALA A 38 -10.88 -20.93 -29.10
CA ALA A 38 -12.19 -21.51 -28.87
C ALA A 38 -13.31 -20.47 -29.03
N VAL A 39 -13.10 -19.22 -28.58
CA VAL A 39 -14.10 -18.14 -28.69
C VAL A 39 -14.25 -17.69 -30.13
N ARG A 40 -13.13 -17.55 -30.85
CA ARG A 40 -13.11 -17.19 -32.28
C ARG A 40 -13.91 -18.18 -33.14
N LYS A 41 -13.84 -19.48 -32.82
CA LYS A 41 -14.62 -20.52 -33.51
C LYS A 41 -16.12 -20.41 -33.26
N ILE A 42 -16.54 -19.88 -32.11
CA ILE A 42 -17.96 -19.77 -31.73
C ILE A 42 -18.60 -18.58 -32.43
N SER A 43 -17.88 -17.47 -32.58
CA SER A 43 -18.41 -16.24 -33.16
C SER A 43 -17.47 -15.63 -34.20
N LYS A 44 -17.96 -15.58 -35.44
CA LYS A 44 -17.26 -14.90 -36.55
C LYS A 44 -17.09 -13.40 -36.29
N THR A 45 -18.01 -12.78 -35.53
CA THR A 45 -17.90 -11.37 -35.13
C THR A 45 -16.71 -11.17 -34.21
N ILE A 46 -16.57 -12.01 -33.18
CA ILE A 46 -15.42 -11.99 -32.26
C ILE A 46 -14.11 -12.23 -33.01
N ASP A 47 -14.08 -13.16 -33.97
CA ASP A 47 -12.88 -13.44 -34.76
C ASP A 47 -12.41 -12.20 -35.55
N ASN A 48 -13.35 -11.54 -36.25
CA ASN A 48 -13.06 -10.32 -37.00
C ASN A 48 -12.59 -9.16 -36.10
N GLU A 49 -13.26 -8.96 -34.95
CA GLU A 49 -12.87 -7.92 -33.98
C GLU A 49 -11.51 -8.21 -33.36
N SER A 50 -11.25 -9.47 -33.02
CA SER A 50 -9.95 -9.91 -32.49
C SER A 50 -8.82 -9.55 -33.47
N ALA A 51 -9.00 -9.86 -34.76
CA ALA A 51 -8.02 -9.55 -35.79
C ALA A 51 -7.80 -8.03 -35.95
N LYS A 52 -8.86 -7.23 -35.82
CA LYS A 52 -8.77 -5.76 -35.85
C LYS A 52 -7.98 -5.21 -34.65
N LEU A 53 -8.24 -5.75 -33.44
CA LEU A 53 -7.54 -5.35 -32.22
C LEU A 53 -6.05 -5.73 -32.25
N GLU A 54 -5.73 -6.97 -32.64
CA GLU A 54 -4.34 -7.41 -32.82
C GLU A 54 -3.59 -6.54 -33.84
N GLY A 55 -4.26 -6.15 -34.93
CA GLY A 55 -3.69 -5.22 -35.91
C GLY A 55 -3.40 -3.83 -35.34
N ARG A 56 -4.29 -3.31 -34.48
CA ARG A 56 -4.08 -2.03 -33.78
C ARG A 56 -2.96 -2.10 -32.75
N ILE A 57 -2.87 -3.19 -31.98
CA ILE A 57 -1.77 -3.43 -31.03
C ILE A 57 -0.44 -3.35 -31.78
N ARG A 58 -0.30 -4.09 -32.89
CA ARG A 58 0.93 -4.04 -33.71
C ARG A 58 1.22 -2.64 -34.22
N LYS A 59 0.22 -1.94 -34.77
CA LYS A 59 0.42 -0.58 -35.29
C LYS A 59 0.89 0.41 -34.21
N ILE A 60 0.33 0.32 -33.00
CA ILE A 60 0.73 1.17 -31.86
C ILE A 60 2.13 0.77 -31.36
N SER A 61 2.42 -0.53 -31.26
CA SER A 61 3.73 -1.06 -30.89
C SER A 61 4.81 -0.63 -31.90
N ASP A 62 4.54 -0.72 -33.21
CA ASP A 62 5.45 -0.25 -34.27
C ASP A 62 5.69 1.27 -34.20
N SER A 63 4.68 2.06 -33.83
CA SER A 63 4.84 3.52 -33.64
C SER A 63 5.65 3.86 -32.39
N SER A 64 5.83 2.90 -31.48
CA SER A 64 6.56 3.05 -30.23
C SER A 64 8.09 2.98 -30.42
N ASP A 65 8.54 2.39 -31.54
CA ASP A 65 9.95 2.26 -31.92
C ASP A 65 10.56 3.58 -32.41
N GLU A 66 9.74 4.58 -32.70
CA GLU A 66 10.24 5.90 -33.07
C GLU A 66 10.89 6.60 -31.86
N PRO A 67 12.09 7.19 -32.02
CA PRO A 67 12.75 7.88 -30.92
C PRO A 67 11.92 9.10 -30.52
N ILE A 68 11.43 9.06 -29.29
CA ILE A 68 10.69 10.16 -28.67
C ILE A 68 11.73 11.25 -28.41
N GLY A 69 11.68 12.33 -29.19
CA GLY A 69 12.25 13.58 -28.70
C GLY A 69 11.57 13.99 -27.40
N ASP A 70 12.05 15.05 -26.74
CA ASP A 70 11.43 15.59 -25.51
C ASP A 70 10.07 16.28 -25.77
N GLU A 71 9.27 15.82 -26.72
CA GLU A 71 8.00 16.42 -27.17
C GLU A 71 6.81 15.83 -26.39
N PRO A 72 6.29 16.52 -25.35
CA PRO A 72 5.20 16.01 -24.49
C PRO A 72 3.93 15.65 -25.26
N ASP A 73 3.65 16.38 -26.34
CA ASP A 73 2.42 16.20 -27.12
C ASP A 73 2.41 14.83 -27.82
N LYS A 74 3.56 14.36 -28.31
CA LYS A 74 3.68 13.03 -28.92
C LYS A 74 3.51 11.93 -27.89
N THR A 75 4.13 12.06 -26.72
CA THR A 75 3.99 11.07 -25.65
C THR A 75 2.56 11.04 -25.10
N SER A 76 1.89 12.20 -24.98
CA SER A 76 0.47 12.26 -24.55
C SER A 76 -0.44 11.57 -25.57
N LEU A 77 -0.24 11.87 -26.87
CA LEU A 77 -1.01 11.23 -27.94
C LEU A 77 -0.86 9.71 -27.93
N TYR A 78 0.35 9.20 -27.69
CA TYR A 78 0.61 7.77 -27.58
C TYR A 78 -0.13 7.13 -26.39
N ILE A 79 -0.10 7.77 -25.21
CA ILE A 79 -0.84 7.31 -24.03
C ILE A 79 -2.34 7.30 -24.31
N ASP A 80 -2.87 8.34 -24.94
CA ASP A 80 -4.30 8.44 -25.25
C ASP A 80 -4.72 7.34 -26.24
N GLN A 81 -3.90 7.04 -27.25
CA GLN A 81 -4.15 5.95 -28.20
C GLN A 81 -4.11 4.57 -27.54
N ARG A 82 -3.16 4.34 -26.62
CA ARG A 82 -3.11 3.08 -25.86
C ARG A 82 -4.28 2.94 -24.89
N GLN A 83 -4.71 4.03 -24.26
CA GLN A 83 -5.89 4.03 -23.39
C GLN A 83 -7.17 3.67 -24.16
N GLU A 84 -7.38 4.26 -25.34
CA GLU A 84 -8.50 3.90 -26.23
C GLU A 84 -8.45 2.42 -26.63
N LEU A 85 -7.26 1.91 -26.96
CA LEU A 85 -7.07 0.50 -27.29
C LEU A 85 -7.43 -0.42 -26.11
N VAL A 86 -7.04 -0.08 -24.88
CA VAL A 86 -7.40 -0.83 -23.68
C VAL A 86 -8.93 -0.89 -23.49
N GLU A 87 -9.62 0.23 -23.67
CA GLU A 87 -11.08 0.30 -23.58
C GLU A 87 -11.77 -0.57 -24.64
N ASP A 88 -11.24 -0.57 -25.88
CA ASP A 88 -11.75 -1.42 -26.96
C ASP A 88 -11.51 -2.92 -26.68
N ILE A 89 -10.36 -3.29 -26.12
CA ILE A 89 -10.07 -4.67 -25.74
C ILE A 89 -11.03 -5.12 -24.63
N GLU A 90 -11.30 -4.29 -23.63
CA GLU A 90 -12.24 -4.65 -22.56
C GLU A 90 -13.67 -4.87 -23.06
N ALA A 91 -14.15 -3.99 -23.93
CA ALA A 91 -15.44 -4.18 -24.57
C ALA A 91 -15.50 -5.52 -25.31
N HIS A 92 -14.42 -5.87 -26.02
CA HIS A 92 -14.30 -7.14 -26.72
C HIS A 92 -14.25 -8.36 -25.78
N LEU A 93 -13.50 -8.30 -24.68
CA LEU A 93 -13.43 -9.38 -23.69
C LEU A 93 -14.78 -9.58 -22.99
N LYS A 94 -15.51 -8.50 -22.69
CA LYS A 94 -16.86 -8.54 -22.13
C LYS A 94 -17.82 -9.28 -23.07
N GLU A 95 -17.77 -8.98 -24.35
CA GLU A 95 -18.60 -9.66 -25.35
C GLU A 95 -18.20 -11.13 -25.54
N ALA A 96 -16.90 -11.43 -25.60
CA ALA A 96 -16.39 -12.79 -25.64
C ALA A 96 -16.89 -13.64 -24.46
N ARG A 97 -16.92 -13.06 -23.24
CA ARG A 97 -17.46 -13.73 -22.05
C ARG A 97 -18.96 -14.00 -22.16
N ASN A 98 -19.73 -13.05 -22.65
CA ASN A 98 -21.17 -13.23 -22.86
C ASN A 98 -21.44 -14.42 -23.78
N ILE A 99 -20.75 -14.47 -24.93
CA ILE A 99 -20.89 -15.55 -25.91
C ILE A 99 -20.48 -16.91 -25.32
N ILE A 100 -19.39 -16.99 -24.53
CA ILE A 100 -19.02 -18.24 -23.87
C ILE A 100 -20.09 -18.67 -22.85
N ARG A 101 -20.65 -17.73 -22.07
CA ARG A 101 -21.68 -18.04 -21.07
C ARG A 101 -22.92 -18.61 -21.74
N GLU A 102 -23.38 -17.99 -22.82
CA GLU A 102 -24.51 -18.48 -23.64
C GLU A 102 -24.23 -19.88 -24.20
N ALA A 103 -23.11 -20.07 -24.90
CA ALA A 103 -22.72 -21.37 -25.45
C ALA A 103 -22.59 -22.48 -24.38
N ARG A 104 -22.18 -22.11 -23.16
CA ARG A 104 -22.07 -23.06 -22.04
C ARG A 104 -23.44 -23.49 -21.49
N THR A 105 -24.46 -22.63 -21.55
CA THR A 105 -25.83 -22.99 -21.13
C THR A 105 -26.48 -23.99 -22.07
N GLU A 106 -26.12 -23.97 -23.35
CA GLU A 106 -26.66 -24.89 -24.36
C GLU A 106 -26.02 -26.29 -24.33
N LEU A 107 -24.88 -26.46 -23.66
CA LEU A 107 -24.11 -27.71 -23.65
C LEU A 107 -24.36 -28.57 -22.39
N SER A 108 -24.96 -29.74 -22.60
CA SER A 108 -25.35 -30.67 -21.52
C SER A 108 -24.17 -31.32 -20.79
N SER A 109 -23.10 -31.73 -21.50
CA SER A 109 -21.80 -32.16 -20.94
C SER A 109 -20.89 -32.65 -22.08
N GLY A 110 -19.57 -32.44 -22.02
CA GLY A 110 -18.64 -33.01 -23.00
C GLY A 110 -17.28 -32.30 -23.11
N PRO A 111 -16.38 -32.76 -24.01
CA PRO A 111 -15.07 -32.16 -24.26
C PRO A 111 -15.11 -30.66 -24.58
N GLN A 112 -16.15 -30.21 -25.30
CA GLN A 112 -16.39 -28.81 -25.64
C GLN A 112 -16.57 -27.92 -24.40
N LYS A 113 -17.22 -28.42 -23.34
CA LYS A 113 -17.40 -27.68 -22.08
C LYS A 113 -16.07 -27.40 -21.37
N ASN A 114 -15.11 -28.33 -21.48
CA ASN A 114 -13.76 -28.14 -20.94
C ASN A 114 -12.96 -27.13 -21.76
N GLU A 115 -13.15 -27.12 -23.09
CA GLU A 115 -12.54 -26.13 -23.98
C GLU A 115 -13.05 -24.71 -23.66
N LEU A 116 -14.36 -24.53 -23.43
CA LEU A 116 -14.94 -23.26 -22.98
C LEU A 116 -14.42 -22.82 -21.61
N LYS A 117 -14.25 -23.77 -20.67
CA LYS A 117 -13.69 -23.47 -19.34
C LYS A 117 -12.24 -22.98 -19.45
N ARG A 118 -11.44 -23.59 -20.32
CA ARG A 118 -10.07 -23.15 -20.59
C ARG A 118 -10.05 -21.74 -21.22
N ALA A 119 -10.94 -21.50 -22.19
CA ALA A 119 -11.07 -20.18 -22.81
C ALA A 119 -11.42 -19.08 -21.80
N LEU A 120 -12.30 -19.35 -20.82
CA LEU A 120 -12.57 -18.40 -19.73
C LEU A 120 -11.32 -18.09 -18.91
N ALA A 121 -10.54 -19.11 -18.53
CA ALA A 121 -9.31 -18.90 -17.78
C ALA A 121 -8.25 -18.10 -18.58
N GLU A 122 -8.18 -18.31 -19.90
CA GLU A 122 -7.31 -17.50 -20.78
C GLU A 122 -7.78 -16.05 -20.89
N LEU A 123 -9.11 -15.79 -20.89
CA LEU A 123 -9.65 -14.43 -20.82
C LEU A 123 -9.33 -13.77 -19.47
N ASP A 124 -9.41 -14.50 -18.35
CA ASP A 124 -9.08 -13.97 -17.03
C ASP A 124 -7.58 -13.63 -16.89
N GLU A 125 -6.69 -14.41 -17.51
CA GLU A 125 -5.26 -14.05 -17.59
C GLU A 125 -5.03 -12.80 -18.44
N THR A 126 -5.87 -12.59 -19.46
CA THR A 126 -5.81 -11.38 -20.30
C THR A 126 -6.23 -10.13 -19.53
N ASP A 127 -7.17 -10.23 -18.58
CA ASP A 127 -7.51 -9.11 -17.69
C ASP A 127 -6.31 -8.69 -16.81
N ASN A 128 -5.50 -9.65 -16.35
CA ASN A 128 -4.27 -9.33 -15.60
C ASN A 128 -3.29 -8.52 -16.45
N ILE A 129 -3.22 -8.80 -17.76
CA ILE A 129 -2.40 -8.03 -18.71
C ILE A 129 -2.95 -6.60 -18.85
N LEU A 130 -4.26 -6.45 -19.05
CA LEU A 130 -4.90 -5.13 -19.15
C LEU A 130 -4.75 -4.31 -17.87
N LEU A 131 -4.85 -4.93 -16.70
CA LEU A 131 -4.66 -4.27 -15.42
C LEU A 131 -3.23 -3.71 -15.28
N LYS A 132 -2.22 -4.47 -15.73
CA LYS A 132 -0.83 -4.00 -15.77
C LYS A 132 -0.67 -2.82 -16.74
N GLU A 133 -1.26 -2.91 -17.93
CA GLU A 133 -1.22 -1.84 -18.93
C GLU A 133 -1.86 -0.54 -18.41
N ARG A 134 -3.06 -0.62 -17.82
CA ARG A 134 -3.74 0.53 -17.21
C ARG A 134 -2.91 1.20 -16.14
N THR A 135 -2.29 0.38 -15.28
CA THR A 135 -1.43 0.89 -14.21
C THR A 135 -0.20 1.61 -14.78
N ALA A 136 0.39 1.08 -15.85
CA ALA A 136 1.50 1.72 -16.57
C ALA A 136 1.07 3.05 -17.22
N LEU A 137 0.00 3.03 -18.02
CA LEU A 137 -0.53 4.23 -18.70
C LEU A 137 -0.89 5.34 -17.72
N ALA A 138 -1.51 5.00 -16.59
CA ALA A 138 -1.78 5.96 -15.52
C ALA A 138 -0.48 6.59 -15.02
N ALA A 139 0.51 5.77 -14.63
CA ALA A 139 1.82 6.23 -14.15
C ALA A 139 2.53 7.14 -15.16
N ASP A 140 2.44 6.84 -16.45
CA ASP A 140 3.09 7.62 -17.50
C ASP A 140 2.36 8.92 -17.83
N ARG A 141 1.02 8.94 -17.79
CA ARG A 141 0.23 10.18 -17.95
C ARG A 141 0.60 11.19 -16.86
N ILE A 142 0.83 10.69 -15.65
CA ILE A 142 1.30 11.47 -14.50
C ILE A 142 2.75 11.94 -14.74
N ARG A 143 3.63 11.06 -15.23
CA ARG A 143 5.01 11.43 -15.57
C ARG A 143 5.04 12.55 -16.62
N ILE A 144 4.21 12.53 -17.65
CA ILE A 144 4.16 13.61 -18.66
C ILE A 144 3.61 14.89 -18.02
N ARG A 145 2.47 14.79 -17.33
CA ARG A 145 1.75 15.92 -16.75
C ARG A 145 2.56 16.67 -15.69
N TYR A 146 3.46 16.00 -14.98
CA TYR A 146 4.27 16.62 -13.91
C TYR A 146 5.77 16.64 -14.20
N GLY A 147 6.24 15.82 -15.13
CA GLY A 147 7.64 15.73 -15.54
C GLY A 147 7.99 16.70 -16.66
N VAL A 148 7.10 16.87 -17.65
CA VAL A 148 7.32 17.69 -18.85
C VAL A 148 6.57 19.02 -18.77
N LEU A 149 5.29 18.97 -18.36
CA LEU A 149 4.55 20.17 -17.99
C LEU A 149 4.93 20.50 -16.54
N SER A 150 5.91 21.36 -16.35
CA SER A 150 6.22 21.94 -15.04
C SER A 150 5.10 22.90 -14.61
N GLN A 151 3.85 22.42 -14.54
CA GLN A 151 2.83 23.12 -13.77
C GLN A 151 3.27 23.05 -12.30
N PRO A 152 3.50 24.20 -11.65
CA PRO A 152 3.87 24.23 -10.26
C PRO A 152 2.67 23.72 -9.46
N SER A 153 2.69 22.42 -9.11
CA SER A 153 1.77 21.94 -8.09
C SER A 153 2.15 22.64 -6.78
N ASN A 154 1.25 23.46 -6.26
CA ASN A 154 1.35 24.09 -4.94
C ASN A 154 1.34 23.07 -3.79
N VAL A 155 1.24 21.77 -4.10
CA VAL A 155 1.26 20.67 -3.14
C VAL A 155 2.71 20.49 -2.64
N LYS A 156 2.90 20.64 -1.33
CA LYS A 156 4.20 20.36 -0.71
C LYS A 156 4.50 18.87 -0.84
N ILE A 157 5.78 18.51 -0.90
CA ILE A 157 6.19 17.09 -1.02
C ILE A 157 5.64 16.25 0.14
N GLY A 158 5.56 16.82 1.34
CA GLY A 158 4.97 16.16 2.51
C GLY A 158 3.49 15.86 2.34
N ASP A 159 2.71 16.82 1.82
CA ASP A 159 1.30 16.59 1.47
C ASP A 159 1.13 15.45 0.46
N ALA A 160 2.01 15.36 -0.55
CA ALA A 160 1.94 14.30 -1.55
C ALA A 160 2.22 12.91 -0.97
N TYR A 161 3.28 12.76 -0.18
CA TYR A 161 3.56 11.51 0.54
C TYR A 161 2.42 11.16 1.49
N MET A 162 1.84 12.17 2.13
CA MET A 162 0.77 11.93 3.08
C MET A 162 -0.54 11.56 2.45
N MET A 163 -0.93 12.19 1.35
CA MET A 163 -2.10 11.77 0.58
C MET A 163 -1.92 10.31 0.13
N ALA A 164 -0.74 9.95 -0.39
CA ALA A 164 -0.43 8.57 -0.77
C ALA A 164 -0.66 7.57 0.38
N ILE A 165 -0.07 7.82 1.55
CA ILE A 165 -0.14 6.88 2.68
C ILE A 165 -1.52 6.91 3.34
N THR A 166 -2.13 8.08 3.51
CA THR A 166 -3.33 8.26 4.35
C THR A 166 -4.65 8.05 3.63
N GLU A 167 -4.73 8.15 2.30
CA GLU A 167 -5.94 7.84 1.51
C GLU A 167 -6.37 6.37 1.57
N ASN A 168 -5.46 5.51 2.07
CA ASN A 168 -5.73 4.10 2.32
C ASN A 168 -5.79 3.77 3.81
N LEU A 169 -5.64 4.74 4.70
CA LEU A 169 -5.93 4.50 6.11
C LEU A 169 -7.44 4.58 6.32
N PRO A 170 -8.01 3.77 7.22
CA PRO A 170 -9.40 3.96 7.63
C PRO A 170 -9.59 5.40 8.09
N GLU A 171 -10.73 6.01 7.78
CA GLU A 171 -11.04 7.34 8.26
C GLU A 171 -11.04 7.34 9.80
N PRO A 172 -10.56 8.41 10.47
CA PRO A 172 -10.60 8.47 11.93
C PRO A 172 -12.03 8.34 12.46
N ALA A 173 -12.16 7.92 13.72
CA ALA A 173 -13.45 7.91 14.40
C ALA A 173 -14.15 9.26 14.25
N GLU A 174 -15.49 9.24 14.09
CA GLU A 174 -16.37 10.40 13.87
C GLU A 174 -16.47 10.89 12.42
N SER A 175 -15.79 10.25 11.47
CA SER A 175 -16.03 10.51 10.05
C SER A 175 -17.35 9.91 9.54
N LEU A 176 -17.99 10.61 8.60
CA LEU A 176 -19.27 10.23 7.97
C LEU A 176 -19.12 9.15 6.90
N TYR A 177 -17.92 8.88 6.42
CA TYR A 177 -17.63 7.92 5.36
C TYR A 177 -16.75 6.76 5.89
N LYS A 178 -16.86 5.58 5.30
CA LYS A 178 -16.08 4.38 5.70
C LYS A 178 -15.67 3.57 4.48
N LYS A 179 -14.38 3.65 4.14
CA LYS A 179 -13.78 2.85 3.07
C LYS A 179 -13.54 1.41 3.54
N LYS A 180 -13.98 0.40 2.78
CA LYS A 180 -13.67 -1.02 3.05
C LYS A 180 -12.45 -1.42 2.22
N HIS A 181 -11.45 -2.02 2.86
CA HIS A 181 -10.29 -2.59 2.18
C HIS A 181 -10.41 -4.12 2.16
N GLY A 182 -10.50 -4.71 0.96
CA GLY A 182 -10.46 -6.16 0.76
C GLY A 182 -9.08 -6.73 1.08
N ARG A 183 -9.04 -7.88 1.77
CA ARG A 183 -7.81 -8.59 2.18
C ARG A 183 -7.94 -10.07 1.82
N SER A 184 -6.85 -10.69 1.36
CA SER A 184 -6.75 -12.15 1.27
C SER A 184 -6.99 -12.79 2.66
N GLY A 185 -7.92 -13.75 2.74
CA GLY A 185 -8.20 -14.46 3.99
C GLY A 185 -7.03 -15.31 4.48
N ALA A 186 -6.20 -15.80 3.56
CA ALA A 186 -5.06 -16.65 3.87
C ALA A 186 -3.94 -15.87 4.59
N ASP A 187 -3.60 -14.67 4.10
CA ASP A 187 -2.56 -13.84 4.70
C ASP A 187 -2.93 -13.36 6.10
N GLN A 188 -4.21 -12.98 6.30
CA GLN A 188 -4.72 -12.62 7.62
C GLN A 188 -4.61 -13.76 8.63
N THR A 189 -4.97 -14.96 8.21
CA THR A 189 -4.90 -16.16 9.05
C THR A 189 -3.45 -16.48 9.40
N SER A 190 -2.56 -16.45 8.39
CA SER A 190 -1.13 -16.67 8.55
C SER A 190 -0.48 -15.66 9.51
N PHE A 191 -0.78 -14.38 9.33
CA PHE A 191 -0.31 -13.30 10.20
C PHE A 191 -0.78 -13.45 11.63
N ARG A 192 -2.08 -13.70 11.81
CA ARG A 192 -2.66 -13.95 13.14
C ARG A 192 -1.95 -15.10 13.84
N ASN A 193 -1.72 -16.21 13.14
CA ASN A 193 -1.05 -17.38 13.70
C ASN A 193 0.40 -17.05 14.10
N ARG A 194 1.13 -16.29 13.29
CA ARG A 194 2.47 -15.79 13.65
C ARG A 194 2.46 -14.97 14.93
N LEU A 195 1.50 -14.04 15.08
CA LEU A 195 1.37 -13.23 16.28
C LEU A 195 1.01 -14.06 17.52
N ILE A 196 0.10 -15.02 17.39
CA ILE A 196 -0.25 -15.94 18.49
C ILE A 196 1.01 -16.67 18.95
N LYS A 197 1.76 -17.26 18.02
CA LYS A 197 3.01 -17.97 18.29
C LYS A 197 4.08 -17.08 18.92
N ALA A 198 4.21 -15.83 18.47
CA ALA A 198 5.27 -14.94 18.90
C ALA A 198 5.03 -14.30 20.28
N TYR A 199 3.77 -14.01 20.63
CA TYR A 199 3.42 -13.21 21.81
C TYR A 199 2.75 -13.99 22.95
N ASN A 200 2.31 -15.23 22.73
CA ASN A 200 1.73 -16.09 23.77
C ASN A 200 2.72 -17.18 24.18
N THR A 201 2.87 -17.42 25.48
CA THR A 201 3.78 -18.48 26.00
C THR A 201 3.43 -19.87 25.48
N LYS A 202 2.13 -20.14 25.30
CA LYS A 202 1.60 -21.40 24.76
C LYS A 202 1.12 -21.27 23.31
N GLY A 203 1.66 -20.30 22.55
CA GLY A 203 1.18 -19.98 21.21
C GLY A 203 1.15 -21.17 20.25
N SER A 204 2.16 -22.06 20.27
CA SER A 204 2.17 -23.27 19.44
C SER A 204 1.08 -24.26 19.86
N GLU A 205 0.91 -24.51 21.18
CA GLU A 205 -0.13 -25.39 21.71
C GLU A 205 -1.53 -24.89 21.34
N ILE A 206 -1.75 -23.58 21.41
CA ILE A 206 -3.02 -22.95 21.00
C ILE A 206 -3.33 -23.28 19.54
N LEU A 207 -2.34 -23.24 18.64
CA LEU A 207 -2.55 -23.47 17.20
C LEU A 207 -2.68 -24.95 16.82
N GLU A 208 -2.10 -25.86 17.61
CA GLU A 208 -2.13 -27.31 17.36
C GLU A 208 -3.34 -28.00 17.98
N THR A 209 -3.98 -27.38 18.99
CA THR A 209 -5.14 -27.96 19.67
C THR A 209 -6.38 -27.94 18.76
N PRO A 210 -7.11 -29.06 18.60
CA PRO A 210 -8.35 -29.09 17.83
C PRO A 210 -9.41 -28.11 18.37
N PRO A 211 -10.25 -27.51 17.51
CA PRO A 211 -11.23 -26.48 17.90
C PRO A 211 -12.18 -26.91 19.04
N GLU A 212 -12.48 -28.20 19.12
CA GLU A 212 -13.39 -28.80 20.11
C GLU A 212 -12.82 -28.89 21.54
N PHE A 213 -11.50 -28.74 21.72
CA PHE A 213 -10.82 -28.79 23.02
C PHE A 213 -10.13 -27.48 23.41
N GLN A 214 -10.23 -26.46 22.56
CA GLN A 214 -9.58 -25.17 22.78
C GLN A 214 -10.29 -24.36 23.89
N THR A 215 -9.62 -24.18 25.03
CA THR A 215 -9.79 -22.92 25.79
C THR A 215 -9.04 -21.85 25.02
N ASN A 216 -9.72 -21.22 24.08
CA ASN A 216 -9.14 -20.38 23.02
C ASN A 216 -8.70 -19.00 23.53
N LYS A 217 -8.07 -18.98 24.68
CA LYS A 217 -7.70 -17.76 25.37
C LYS A 217 -6.38 -17.24 24.80
N ILE A 218 -6.44 -16.02 24.28
CA ILE A 218 -5.29 -15.32 23.72
C ILE A 218 -5.02 -14.09 24.58
N TRP A 219 -3.75 -13.87 24.89
CA TRP A 219 -3.30 -12.74 25.69
C TRP A 219 -3.35 -11.42 24.91
N CYS A 220 -3.84 -10.37 25.55
CA CYS A 220 -3.79 -8.99 25.05
C CYS A 220 -2.78 -8.17 25.87
N PRO A 221 -1.66 -7.72 25.27
CA PRO A 221 -0.65 -6.96 25.99
C PRO A 221 -1.11 -5.61 26.55
N VAL A 222 -2.09 -4.96 25.90
CA VAL A 222 -2.59 -3.65 26.33
C VAL A 222 -3.49 -3.76 27.55
N SER A 223 -4.40 -4.73 27.59
CA SER A 223 -5.26 -4.93 28.76
C SER A 223 -4.56 -5.69 29.90
N GLY A 224 -3.59 -6.54 29.57
CA GLY A 224 -2.93 -7.45 30.53
C GLY A 224 -3.85 -8.60 30.94
N LYS A 225 -4.66 -9.11 30.01
CA LYS A 225 -5.65 -10.17 30.26
C LYS A 225 -5.76 -11.12 29.07
N GLU A 226 -6.30 -12.31 29.33
CA GLU A 226 -6.66 -13.30 28.32
C GLU A 226 -8.13 -13.18 27.91
N PHE A 227 -8.41 -13.37 26.62
CA PHE A 227 -9.77 -13.35 26.07
C PHE A 227 -9.98 -14.46 25.06
N GLU A 228 -11.24 -14.84 24.87
CA GLU A 228 -11.63 -15.77 23.80
C GLU A 228 -11.14 -15.29 22.42
N ALA A 229 -10.70 -16.24 21.60
CA ALA A 229 -10.11 -15.96 20.30
C ALA A 229 -11.04 -15.14 19.39
N SER A 230 -12.35 -15.30 19.53
CA SER A 230 -13.38 -14.60 18.74
C SER A 230 -13.37 -13.07 18.94
N VAL A 231 -12.98 -12.57 20.12
CA VAL A 231 -12.91 -11.13 20.42
C VAL A 231 -11.50 -10.56 20.27
N MET A 232 -10.52 -11.40 19.95
CA MET A 232 -9.13 -11.01 19.75
C MET A 232 -8.83 -10.75 18.28
N LYS A 233 -8.08 -9.70 17.98
CA LYS A 233 -7.69 -9.25 16.65
C LYS A 233 -6.16 -9.23 16.50
N ALA A 234 -5.70 -9.53 15.30
CA ALA A 234 -4.31 -9.37 14.89
C ALA A 234 -4.13 -7.91 14.43
N ALA A 235 -3.85 -7.02 15.37
CA ALA A 235 -3.73 -5.60 15.10
C ALA A 235 -2.42 -5.34 14.34
N HIS A 236 -2.52 -4.70 13.17
CA HIS A 236 -1.34 -4.16 12.49
C HIS A 236 -0.97 -2.82 13.14
N ILE A 237 0.31 -2.56 13.31
CA ILE A 237 0.82 -1.28 13.79
C ILE A 237 0.80 -0.28 12.64
N VAL A 238 1.52 -0.58 11.56
CA VAL A 238 1.35 0.10 10.29
C VAL A 238 0.34 -0.69 9.47
N PRO A 239 -0.81 -0.10 9.12
CA PRO A 239 -1.88 -0.83 8.48
C PRO A 239 -1.46 -1.41 7.13
N HIS A 240 -1.78 -2.68 6.88
CA HIS A 240 -1.59 -3.33 5.59
C HIS A 240 -2.16 -2.53 4.39
N SER A 241 -3.16 -1.66 4.63
CA SER A 241 -3.84 -0.89 3.60
C SER A 241 -2.93 0.17 2.97
N ILE A 242 -1.81 0.53 3.61
CA ILE A 242 -0.80 1.36 2.93
C ILE A 242 -0.23 0.64 1.70
N GLY A 243 -0.30 -0.69 1.62
CA GLY A 243 0.17 -1.47 0.48
C GLY A 243 1.68 -1.76 0.51
N GLU A 244 2.06 -2.91 -0.05
CA GLU A 244 3.42 -3.46 0.04
C GLU A 244 4.49 -2.52 -0.55
N ALA A 245 4.24 -1.94 -1.72
CA ALA A 245 5.17 -1.03 -2.36
C ALA A 245 5.46 0.22 -1.48
N ASN A 246 4.44 0.77 -0.83
CA ASN A 246 4.60 1.91 0.07
C ASN A 246 5.28 1.49 1.37
N ALA A 247 4.95 0.33 1.92
CA ALA A 247 5.64 -0.19 3.09
C ALA A 247 7.12 -0.41 2.80
N ALA A 248 7.46 -1.04 1.67
CA ALA A 248 8.84 -1.21 1.23
C ALA A 248 9.53 0.14 1.07
N TYR A 249 8.91 1.07 0.34
CA TYR A 249 9.48 2.39 0.11
C TYR A 249 9.68 3.16 1.42
N LEU A 250 8.67 3.22 2.28
CA LEU A 250 8.70 3.91 3.58
C LEU A 250 9.82 3.38 4.47
N PHE A 251 9.92 2.06 4.62
CA PHE A 251 10.90 1.40 5.48
C PHE A 251 12.26 1.18 4.79
N GLY A 252 12.44 1.70 3.57
CA GLY A 252 13.70 1.61 2.82
C GLY A 252 14.11 0.18 2.45
N SER A 253 13.13 -0.72 2.33
CA SER A 253 13.29 -2.07 1.80
C SER A 253 13.19 -2.08 0.28
N ASN A 254 13.62 -3.18 -0.35
CA ASN A 254 13.40 -3.36 -1.79
C ASN A 254 11.88 -3.45 -2.07
N LEU A 255 11.41 -2.97 -3.23
CA LEU A 255 9.97 -2.95 -3.55
C LEU A 255 9.30 -4.33 -3.46
N GLY A 256 10.04 -5.41 -3.73
CA GLY A 256 9.56 -6.79 -3.59
C GLY A 256 9.49 -7.33 -2.16
N GLU A 257 10.05 -6.62 -1.17
CA GLU A 257 10.09 -7.02 0.24
C GLU A 257 8.96 -6.38 1.08
N GLY A 258 8.05 -5.66 0.43
CA GLY A 258 6.95 -4.97 1.10
C GLY A 258 6.01 -5.91 1.85
N TYR A 259 5.80 -7.12 1.33
CA TYR A 259 5.05 -8.19 2.00
C TYR A 259 5.65 -8.50 3.37
N ASP A 260 6.97 -8.72 3.44
CA ASP A 260 7.65 -9.05 4.70
C ASP A 260 7.59 -7.89 5.69
N VAL A 261 7.58 -6.64 5.21
CA VAL A 261 7.43 -5.46 6.06
C VAL A 261 6.03 -5.39 6.68
N ILE A 262 4.97 -5.57 5.88
CA ILE A 262 3.58 -5.48 6.33
C ILE A 262 3.23 -6.65 7.25
N TRP A 263 3.59 -7.86 6.86
CA TRP A 263 3.14 -9.08 7.50
C TRP A 263 4.11 -9.65 8.54
N SER A 264 5.14 -8.88 8.92
CA SER A 264 6.08 -9.20 10.00
C SER A 264 5.37 -9.25 11.36
N GLU A 265 5.71 -10.21 12.23
CA GLU A 265 5.25 -10.19 13.63
C GLU A 265 5.73 -8.95 14.42
N ARG A 266 6.70 -8.20 13.89
CA ARG A 266 7.13 -6.91 14.47
C ARG A 266 6.20 -5.76 14.11
N ASN A 267 5.39 -5.90 13.06
CA ASN A 267 4.39 -4.92 12.63
C ASN A 267 3.00 -5.22 13.20
N GLY A 268 2.89 -6.05 14.24
CA GLY A 268 1.62 -6.30 14.87
C GLY A 268 1.72 -7.02 16.19
N PHE A 269 0.59 -7.15 16.86
CA PHE A 269 0.43 -7.96 18.06
C PHE A 269 -1.07 -8.21 18.33
N MET A 270 -1.38 -9.14 19.23
CA MET A 270 -2.75 -9.52 19.54
C MET A 270 -3.43 -8.48 20.43
N MET A 271 -4.63 -8.02 20.06
CA MET A 271 -5.35 -6.99 20.80
C MET A 271 -6.85 -7.30 20.87
N HIS A 272 -7.49 -6.99 22.00
CA HIS A 272 -8.95 -7.08 22.11
C HIS A 272 -9.62 -6.14 21.10
N ASN A 273 -10.69 -6.56 20.42
CA ASN A 273 -11.31 -5.83 19.30
C ASN A 273 -11.68 -4.36 19.64
N ILE A 274 -12.15 -4.08 20.86
CA ILE A 274 -12.45 -2.70 21.32
C ILE A 274 -11.18 -1.84 21.40
N LEU A 275 -10.08 -2.42 21.87
CA LEU A 275 -8.81 -1.71 21.98
C LEU A 275 -8.16 -1.53 20.61
N GLU A 276 -8.28 -2.54 19.75
CA GLU A 276 -7.78 -2.48 18.37
C GLU A 276 -8.49 -1.38 17.59
N LYS A 277 -9.81 -1.27 17.76
CA LYS A 277 -10.58 -0.19 17.16
C LYS A 277 -10.06 1.20 17.53
N ILE A 278 -9.83 1.49 18.82
CA ILE A 278 -9.33 2.82 19.22
C ILE A 278 -7.87 3.05 18.80
N PHE A 279 -7.09 1.99 18.62
CA PHE A 279 -5.73 2.05 18.10
C PHE A 279 -5.71 2.37 16.60
N ASP A 280 -6.55 1.70 15.82
CA ASP A 280 -6.72 1.91 14.38
C ASP A 280 -7.36 3.27 14.07
N ASP A 281 -8.28 3.74 14.93
CA ASP A 281 -8.91 5.05 14.84
C ASP A 281 -7.95 6.21 15.18
N GLY A 282 -6.70 5.92 15.58
CA GLY A 282 -5.72 6.95 15.97
C GLY A 282 -6.10 7.67 17.27
N ARG A 283 -6.89 7.02 18.14
CA ARG A 283 -7.27 7.55 19.47
C ARG A 283 -6.36 7.06 20.59
N MET A 284 -5.49 6.10 20.28
CA MET A 284 -4.45 5.57 21.16
C MET A 284 -3.20 5.28 20.35
N VAL A 285 -2.03 5.58 20.91
CA VAL A 285 -0.73 5.17 20.36
C VAL A 285 0.05 4.39 21.41
N ILE A 286 1.10 3.70 20.98
CA ILE A 286 2.01 2.99 21.87
C ILE A 286 3.42 3.54 21.62
N ILE A 287 4.08 3.95 22.70
CA ILE A 287 5.42 4.55 22.68
C ILE A 287 6.32 3.85 23.70
N PRO A 288 7.66 4.03 23.60
CA PRO A 288 8.57 3.61 24.67
C PRO A 288 8.24 4.31 25.99
N ASP A 289 8.44 3.60 27.10
CA ASP A 289 8.35 4.22 28.43
C ASP A 289 9.52 5.20 28.61
N PRO A 290 9.27 6.49 28.91
CA PRO A 290 10.33 7.47 29.19
C PRO A 290 11.27 7.06 30.33
N MET A 291 10.83 6.18 31.22
CA MET A 291 11.62 5.66 32.35
C MET A 291 12.34 4.35 32.04
N ASP A 292 11.97 3.65 30.96
CA ASP A 292 12.56 2.37 30.56
C ASP A 292 12.34 2.13 29.07
N ASP A 293 13.35 2.41 28.26
CA ASP A 293 13.27 2.32 26.79
C ASP A 293 13.03 0.87 26.28
N ASN A 294 13.13 -0.16 27.14
CA ASN A 294 12.78 -1.54 26.77
C ASN A 294 11.30 -1.86 26.95
N GLU A 295 10.57 -1.02 27.70
CA GLU A 295 9.16 -1.18 27.96
C GLU A 295 8.32 -0.23 27.10
N LEU A 296 7.06 -0.63 26.89
CA LEU A 296 6.12 0.11 26.07
C LEU A 296 4.93 0.56 26.92
N ILE A 297 4.47 1.78 26.71
CA ILE A 297 3.28 2.34 27.34
C ILE A 297 2.23 2.70 26.31
N SER A 298 0.95 2.57 26.66
CA SER A 298 -0.15 3.09 25.85
C SER A 298 -0.48 4.54 26.22
N ILE A 299 -0.62 5.41 25.22
CA ILE A 299 -1.07 6.79 25.39
C ILE A 299 -2.43 6.93 24.70
N VAL A 300 -3.47 7.16 25.50
CA VAL A 300 -4.79 7.53 24.98
C VAL A 300 -4.77 9.01 24.63
N LEU A 301 -5.01 9.33 23.36
CA LEU A 301 -5.02 10.69 22.80
C LEU A 301 -6.41 11.33 22.86
N SER A 302 -7.47 10.52 22.79
CA SER A 302 -8.83 11.04 22.79
C SER A 302 -9.27 11.48 24.20
N GLN A 303 -9.47 12.79 24.36
CA GLN A 303 -9.94 13.39 25.61
C GLN A 303 -11.30 12.86 26.07
N ASP A 304 -12.19 12.54 25.12
CA ASP A 304 -13.49 11.96 25.46
C ASP A 304 -13.35 10.57 26.06
N LEU A 305 -12.40 9.74 25.58
CA LEU A 305 -12.13 8.44 26.20
C LEU A 305 -11.53 8.62 27.61
N LEU A 306 -10.68 9.61 27.81
CA LEU A 306 -10.08 9.89 29.12
C LEU A 306 -11.12 10.37 30.15
N LYS A 307 -12.12 11.14 29.70
CA LYS A 307 -13.20 11.66 30.55
C LYS A 307 -14.35 10.67 30.74
N ASP A 308 -14.47 9.67 29.87
CA ASP A 308 -15.50 8.65 29.97
C ASP A 308 -15.26 7.73 31.18
N SER A 309 -16.13 7.85 32.19
CA SER A 309 -16.10 7.04 33.40
C SER A 309 -16.71 5.65 33.23
N ARG A 310 -17.31 5.36 32.07
CA ARG A 310 -17.89 4.04 31.80
C ARG A 310 -16.77 3.00 31.68
N PRO A 311 -16.99 1.77 32.19
CA PRO A 311 -16.00 0.71 32.06
C PRO A 311 -15.86 0.27 30.60
N CYS A 312 -14.63 0.26 30.10
CA CYS A 312 -14.28 -0.40 28.85
C CYS A 312 -14.34 -1.92 29.05
N PRO A 313 -15.13 -2.67 28.24
CA PRO A 313 -15.29 -4.11 28.40
C PRO A 313 -13.97 -4.90 28.33
N ALA A 314 -12.96 -4.40 27.61
CA ALA A 314 -11.67 -5.07 27.50
C ALA A 314 -10.85 -5.03 28.81
N ILE A 315 -11.11 -4.08 29.71
CA ILE A 315 -10.31 -3.89 30.93
C ILE A 315 -11.15 -3.90 32.21
N ASN A 316 -12.48 -3.86 32.09
CA ASN A 316 -13.44 -3.69 33.20
C ASN A 316 -13.12 -2.45 34.05
N ALA A 317 -12.67 -1.38 33.39
CA ALA A 317 -12.26 -0.12 33.99
C ALA A 317 -12.35 1.01 32.94
N PRO A 318 -12.34 2.29 33.34
CA PRO A 318 -12.31 3.42 32.40
C PRO A 318 -11.07 3.39 31.50
N TYR A 319 -11.15 3.96 30.29
CA TYR A 319 -10.00 4.05 29.37
C TYR A 319 -8.83 4.86 29.95
N SER A 320 -9.11 5.79 30.88
CA SER A 320 -8.07 6.51 31.61
C SER A 320 -7.09 5.58 32.34
N THR A 321 -7.51 4.35 32.68
CA THR A 321 -6.64 3.37 33.37
C THR A 321 -5.62 2.69 32.46
N ILE A 322 -5.77 2.78 31.13
CA ILE A 322 -4.74 2.33 30.18
C ILE A 322 -3.86 3.48 29.69
N HIS A 323 -4.22 4.74 29.96
CA HIS A 323 -3.35 5.86 29.65
C HIS A 323 -2.08 5.80 30.54
N ARG A 324 -0.91 5.85 29.90
CA ARG A 324 0.43 5.70 30.52
C ARG A 324 0.63 4.37 31.26
N LYS A 325 -0.15 3.34 30.94
CA LYS A 325 0.02 2.00 31.49
C LYS A 325 1.04 1.23 30.67
N ARG A 326 1.97 0.54 31.35
CA ARG A 326 2.89 -0.41 30.71
C ARG A 326 2.13 -1.59 30.12
N LEU A 327 2.46 -1.92 28.88
CA LEU A 327 2.00 -3.14 28.23
C LEU A 327 2.62 -4.35 28.93
N GLN A 328 1.89 -5.46 28.95
CA GLN A 328 2.33 -6.69 29.59
C GLN A 328 2.52 -7.76 28.53
N PHE A 329 3.76 -8.14 28.23
CA PHE A 329 4.05 -9.19 27.26
C PHE A 329 4.34 -10.52 27.96
N GLN A 330 3.79 -11.63 27.44
CA GLN A 330 4.05 -12.96 28.00
C GLN A 330 5.39 -13.54 27.54
N THR A 331 5.98 -13.01 26.46
CA THR A 331 7.26 -13.44 25.90
C THR A 331 8.25 -12.28 25.85
N ALA A 332 9.51 -12.56 25.47
CA ALA A 332 10.50 -11.51 25.21
C ALA A 332 10.25 -10.76 23.89
N THR A 333 9.34 -11.23 23.04
CA THR A 333 9.00 -10.58 21.78
C THR A 333 8.39 -9.20 22.04
N ARG A 334 8.83 -8.21 21.28
CA ARG A 334 8.28 -6.85 21.30
C ARG A 334 7.95 -6.40 19.88
N PRO A 335 6.92 -5.56 19.71
CA PRO A 335 6.69 -4.90 18.44
C PRO A 335 7.89 -4.01 18.07
N GLY A 336 8.13 -3.85 16.77
CA GLY A 336 9.27 -3.05 16.31
C GLY A 336 9.02 -1.56 16.55
N LYS A 337 9.93 -0.88 17.27
CA LYS A 337 9.83 0.57 17.55
C LYS A 337 9.67 1.42 16.29
N ARG A 338 10.29 1.01 15.17
CA ARG A 338 10.10 1.68 13.87
C ARG A 338 8.65 1.71 13.40
N TYR A 339 7.89 0.63 13.60
CA TYR A 339 6.49 0.57 13.22
C TYR A 339 5.65 1.42 14.16
N LEU A 340 5.93 1.35 15.46
CA LEU A 340 5.25 2.15 16.49
C LEU A 340 5.44 3.65 16.26
N TYR A 341 6.66 4.07 15.91
CA TYR A 341 6.97 5.46 15.57
C TYR A 341 6.17 5.92 14.36
N MET A 342 6.15 5.11 13.29
CA MET A 342 5.34 5.43 12.11
C MET A 342 3.84 5.51 12.43
N HIS A 343 3.30 4.59 13.23
CA HIS A 343 1.91 4.64 13.68
C HIS A 343 1.61 5.92 14.47
N ALA A 344 2.51 6.33 15.37
CA ALA A 344 2.38 7.56 16.14
C ALA A 344 2.34 8.79 15.21
N MET A 345 3.27 8.89 14.25
CA MET A 345 3.29 9.98 13.27
C MET A 345 2.01 10.02 12.42
N LEU A 346 1.57 8.87 11.90
CA LEU A 346 0.36 8.77 11.08
C LEU A 346 -0.89 9.14 11.89
N SER A 347 -0.95 8.73 13.16
CA SER A 347 -2.04 9.07 14.07
C SER A 347 -2.10 10.58 14.34
N LEU A 348 -0.98 11.20 14.69
CA LEU A 348 -0.91 12.65 14.92
C LEU A 348 -1.23 13.46 13.68
N PHE A 349 -0.74 13.04 12.52
CA PHE A 349 -1.10 13.69 11.26
C PHE A 349 -2.59 13.61 10.96
N ARG A 350 -3.21 12.43 11.11
CA ARG A 350 -4.66 12.30 10.92
C ARG A 350 -5.39 13.27 11.86
N ARG A 351 -4.99 13.32 13.13
CA ARG A 351 -5.58 14.24 14.11
C ARG A 351 -5.43 15.71 13.69
N ARG A 352 -4.25 16.14 13.24
CA ARG A 352 -4.02 17.49 12.72
C ARG A 352 -4.85 17.78 11.47
N ARG A 353 -4.85 16.86 10.49
CA ARG A 353 -5.54 17.01 9.20
C ARG A 353 -7.04 17.19 9.36
N TYR A 354 -7.62 16.49 10.33
CA TYR A 354 -9.05 16.57 10.65
C TYR A 354 -9.35 17.54 11.81
N ASP A 355 -8.40 18.39 12.18
CA ASP A 355 -8.53 19.43 13.23
C ASP A 355 -9.12 18.90 14.55
N VAL A 356 -8.66 17.72 14.98
CA VAL A 356 -9.17 17.08 16.20
C VAL A 356 -8.76 17.92 17.41
N PRO A 357 -9.70 18.32 18.30
CA PRO A 357 -9.38 19.14 19.45
C PRO A 357 -8.29 18.55 20.35
N GLY A 358 -7.27 19.36 20.65
CA GLY A 358 -6.15 18.97 21.52
C GLY A 358 -5.03 18.19 20.83
N TRP A 359 -5.00 18.10 19.50
CA TRP A 359 -3.96 17.38 18.76
C TRP A 359 -2.54 17.96 19.03
N GLU A 360 -2.41 19.25 19.36
CA GLU A 360 -1.12 19.84 19.72
C GLU A 360 -0.58 19.29 21.05
N MET A 361 -1.45 19.12 22.04
CA MET A 361 -1.09 18.49 23.33
C MET A 361 -0.79 17.01 23.15
N ASP A 362 -1.48 16.33 22.24
CA ASP A 362 -1.19 14.95 21.87
C ASP A 362 0.20 14.82 21.25
N ARG A 363 0.56 15.77 20.36
CA ARG A 363 1.91 15.83 19.78
C ARG A 363 2.97 15.94 20.87
N GLU A 364 2.84 16.88 21.81
CA GLU A 364 3.84 17.08 22.86
C GLU A 364 4.03 15.87 23.78
N GLN A 365 2.98 15.06 23.95
CA GLN A 365 3.05 13.84 24.75
C GLN A 365 3.74 12.67 24.03
N VAL A 366 3.73 12.67 22.70
CA VAL A 366 4.14 11.54 21.86
C VAL A 366 5.49 11.80 21.17
N LEU A 367 5.72 13.04 20.74
CA LEU A 367 6.92 13.52 20.07
C LEU A 367 7.64 14.51 20.97
N SER A 368 8.84 14.14 21.40
CA SER A 368 9.72 14.95 22.27
C SER A 368 10.82 15.66 21.49
N GLY A 369 10.64 15.84 20.17
CA GLY A 369 11.70 16.34 19.27
C GLY A 369 12.83 15.32 19.05
N GLN A 370 12.62 14.05 19.41
CA GLN A 370 13.58 12.97 19.22
C GLN A 370 12.94 11.75 18.56
N ILE A 371 13.67 11.13 17.64
CA ILE A 371 13.28 9.86 17.02
C ILE A 371 13.61 8.72 17.98
N TRP A 372 12.59 8.11 18.57
CA TRP A 372 12.72 6.96 19.49
C TRP A 372 12.56 5.60 18.80
N ALA A 373 12.55 5.57 17.47
CA ALA A 373 12.55 4.35 16.68
C ALA A 373 13.84 3.53 16.85
N SER A 374 13.87 2.33 16.26
CA SER A 374 15.05 1.44 16.32
C SER A 374 16.32 2.14 15.80
N PRO A 375 17.49 1.95 16.43
CA PRO A 375 18.77 2.45 15.88
C PRO A 375 19.06 1.84 14.50
N GLY A 376 19.75 2.58 13.62
CA GLY A 376 20.12 2.15 12.27
C GLY A 376 19.09 2.50 11.20
N LYS A 377 19.47 2.44 9.92
CA LYS A 377 18.60 2.84 8.79
C LYS A 377 17.31 2.01 8.74
N TRP A 378 16.18 2.60 9.14
CA TRP A 378 14.89 1.90 9.22
C TRP A 378 13.77 2.54 8.40
N ALA A 379 13.90 3.81 8.00
CA ALA A 379 12.97 4.47 7.10
C ALA A 379 13.64 5.56 6.27
N ARG A 380 13.04 5.87 5.12
CA ARG A 380 13.50 6.92 4.23
C ARG A 380 13.39 8.27 4.91
N ARG A 381 14.55 8.94 5.01
CA ARG A 381 14.70 10.24 5.65
C ARG A 381 13.72 11.27 5.11
N SER A 382 13.65 11.41 3.79
CA SER A 382 12.80 12.39 3.11
C SER A 382 11.31 12.27 3.45
N MET A 383 10.80 11.03 3.54
CA MET A 383 9.42 10.80 3.97
C MET A 383 9.24 11.17 5.44
N VAL A 384 10.09 10.65 6.31
CA VAL A 384 9.94 10.87 7.76
C VAL A 384 10.09 12.34 8.12
N GLU A 385 11.03 13.07 7.50
CA GLU A 385 11.15 14.53 7.65
C GLU A 385 9.91 15.27 7.14
N ALA A 386 9.40 14.91 5.96
CA ALA A 386 8.14 15.46 5.46
C ALA A 386 6.99 15.25 6.44
N LEU A 387 6.86 14.05 7.00
CA LEU A 387 5.82 13.71 7.98
C LEU A 387 5.94 14.52 9.26
N ALA A 388 7.17 14.68 9.75
CA ALA A 388 7.46 15.45 10.96
C ALA A 388 7.14 16.92 10.82
N LEU A 389 7.57 17.52 9.71
CA LEU A 389 7.20 18.89 9.35
C LEU A 389 5.68 19.04 9.31
N GLU A 390 4.97 18.06 8.74
CA GLU A 390 3.50 18.05 8.70
C GLU A 390 2.82 17.68 10.03
N VAL A 391 3.54 17.38 11.09
CA VAL A 391 2.94 17.35 12.44
C VAL A 391 3.46 18.46 13.31
N GLY A 392 4.34 19.33 12.81
CA GLY A 392 4.98 20.39 13.60
C GLY A 392 6.08 19.86 14.52
N ASP A 393 6.66 18.71 14.18
CA ASP A 393 7.87 18.17 14.80
C ASP A 393 9.11 18.65 14.04
N SER A 394 10.20 18.90 14.75
CA SER A 394 11.47 19.36 14.18
C SER A 394 12.62 18.74 14.96
N TRP A 395 13.61 18.22 14.24
CA TRP A 395 14.79 17.55 14.81
C TRP A 395 16.06 18.37 14.61
N GLU A 396 15.94 19.70 14.47
CA GLU A 396 17.07 20.60 14.27
C GLU A 396 18.14 20.41 15.36
N GLY A 397 19.38 20.15 14.94
CA GLY A 397 20.54 20.09 15.84
C GLY A 397 20.85 18.73 16.48
N ILE A 398 20.10 17.67 16.19
CA ILE A 398 20.43 16.32 16.67
C ILE A 398 21.37 15.66 15.67
N GLU A 399 22.68 15.63 15.99
CA GLU A 399 23.73 14.88 15.26
C GLU A 399 23.51 13.36 15.19
N ALA A 400 22.39 12.86 15.70
CA ALA A 400 21.98 11.47 15.67
C ALA A 400 20.62 11.29 14.99
N VAL A 401 20.53 11.62 13.70
CA VAL A 401 19.58 10.93 12.79
C VAL A 401 20.09 9.50 12.51
N GLY A 402 20.56 8.79 13.55
CA GLY A 402 21.15 7.45 13.44
C GLY A 402 20.15 6.38 13.00
N GLY A 403 18.87 6.74 12.88
CA GLY A 403 17.77 5.89 12.43
C GLY A 403 17.31 6.10 10.98
N LEU A 404 17.49 7.28 10.39
CA LEU A 404 17.00 7.55 9.03
C LEU A 404 18.11 7.36 8.03
N GLY A 405 17.87 6.50 7.05
CA GLY A 405 18.84 6.20 6.02
C GLY A 405 18.70 7.11 4.81
N GLU A 406 19.83 7.60 4.31
CA GLU A 406 20.00 7.72 2.85
C GLU A 406 20.19 6.29 2.33
N PHE A 407 19.21 5.81 1.58
CA PHE A 407 19.27 4.51 0.92
C PHE A 407 20.02 4.66 -0.41
N PRO A 408 20.65 3.60 -0.96
CA PRO A 408 21.47 3.69 -2.17
C PRO A 408 20.74 4.25 -3.40
N ASP A 409 19.41 4.24 -3.35
CA ASP A 409 18.48 4.76 -4.34
C ASP A 409 17.84 6.10 -3.95
N ALA A 410 18.44 6.82 -2.98
CA ALA A 410 18.04 8.18 -2.61
C ALA A 410 18.10 9.07 -3.85
N LYS A 411 16.93 9.50 -4.30
CA LYS A 411 16.80 10.33 -5.49
C LYS A 411 17.03 11.79 -5.12
N SER A 412 17.30 12.64 -6.11
CA SER A 412 17.34 14.09 -5.87
C SER A 412 15.98 14.57 -5.30
N PRO A 413 15.91 15.69 -4.55
CA PRO A 413 14.65 16.20 -4.00
C PRO A 413 13.54 16.37 -5.05
N LYS A 414 13.91 16.72 -6.29
CA LYS A 414 12.98 16.82 -7.43
C LYS A 414 12.44 15.46 -7.86
N GLU A 415 13.28 14.43 -7.84
CA GLU A 415 12.90 13.06 -8.16
C GLU A 415 12.13 12.39 -7.02
N GLU A 416 12.44 12.71 -5.76
CA GLU A 416 11.61 12.30 -4.62
C GLU A 416 10.22 12.92 -4.68
N LYS A 417 10.11 14.22 -5.01
CA LYS A 417 8.79 14.84 -5.26
C LYS A 417 8.03 14.13 -6.38
N ARG A 418 8.74 13.73 -7.45
CA ARG A 418 8.15 12.93 -8.54
C ARG A 418 7.69 11.56 -8.05
N VAL A 419 8.50 10.85 -7.25
CA VAL A 419 8.13 9.55 -6.68
C VAL A 419 6.94 9.67 -5.72
N ALA A 420 6.94 10.65 -4.82
CA ALA A 420 5.81 10.94 -3.93
C ALA A 420 4.51 11.18 -4.70
N THR A 421 4.61 11.96 -5.78
CA THR A 421 3.48 12.28 -6.65
C THR A 421 3.00 11.04 -7.41
N VAL A 422 3.90 10.24 -7.98
CA VAL A 422 3.55 8.98 -8.65
C VAL A 422 2.90 8.02 -7.66
N LEU A 423 3.48 7.82 -6.47
CA LEU A 423 2.91 6.96 -5.42
C LEU A 423 1.50 7.40 -5.05
N ARG A 424 1.25 8.70 -4.83
CA ARG A 424 -0.08 9.24 -4.55
C ARG A 424 -1.09 8.81 -5.61
N TYR A 425 -0.78 9.05 -6.87
CA TYR A 425 -1.73 8.79 -7.95
C TYR A 425 -1.91 7.30 -8.29
N THR A 426 -0.84 6.49 -8.19
CA THR A 426 -0.96 5.02 -8.28
C THR A 426 -1.93 4.48 -7.24
N LEU A 427 -2.04 5.16 -6.09
CA LEU A 427 -2.96 4.79 -5.01
C LEU A 427 -4.38 5.31 -5.24
N GLU A 428 -4.53 6.54 -5.75
CA GLU A 428 -5.84 7.07 -6.18
C GLU A 428 -6.48 6.14 -7.24
N THR A 429 -5.71 5.68 -8.24
CA THR A 429 -6.23 4.75 -9.25
C THR A 429 -6.52 3.37 -8.69
N ARG A 430 -5.70 2.84 -7.77
CA ARG A 430 -5.95 1.52 -7.16
C ARG A 430 -7.20 1.53 -6.26
N ALA A 431 -7.52 2.68 -5.66
CA ALA A 431 -8.73 2.86 -4.86
C ALA A 431 -10.01 2.89 -5.69
N SER A 432 -10.00 3.50 -6.89
CA SER A 432 -11.20 3.61 -7.73
C SER A 432 -11.67 2.27 -8.30
N TYR A 433 -10.75 1.33 -8.54
CA TYR A 433 -11.12 0.01 -9.11
C TYR A 433 -11.71 -0.98 -8.10
N VAL A 434 -11.64 -0.71 -6.80
CA VAL A 434 -12.31 -1.55 -5.78
C VAL A 434 -13.81 -1.19 -5.67
N GLU A 435 -14.23 -0.06 -6.24
CA GLU A 435 -15.62 0.43 -6.14
C GLU A 435 -16.57 -0.18 -7.18
N GLU A 436 -16.08 -0.84 -8.24
CA GLU A 436 -16.91 -1.35 -9.35
C GLU A 436 -17.21 -2.86 -9.31
N ASP A 437 -16.53 -3.65 -8.47
CA ASP A 437 -16.68 -5.12 -8.42
C ASP A 437 -17.67 -5.63 -7.34
N ASP A 438 -18.39 -4.73 -6.65
CA ASP A 438 -19.31 -5.05 -5.54
C ASP A 438 -20.81 -4.78 -5.85
N GLU A 439 -21.19 -4.69 -7.14
CA GLU A 439 -22.60 -4.87 -7.61
C GLU A 439 -22.76 -6.18 -8.40
#